data_AF-X1UGF1-F1
#
_entry.id   AF-X1UGF1-F1
#
_cell.length_a   1.000
_cell.length_b   1.000
_cell.length_c   1.000
_cell.angle_alpha   90.00
_cell.angle_beta   90.00
_cell.angle_gamma   90.00
#
_symmetry.space_group_name_H-M   'P 1'
#
loop_
_entity.id
_entity.type
_entity.pdbx_description
1 polymer ?
#
loop_
_entity_poly.entity_id
_entity_poly.type
_entity_poly.pdbx_seq_one_letter_code
_entity_poly.pdbx_strand_id
1 'polypeptide(L)' 'MLERTGIPTTDDLEKVIPDKKRLAKGPVVIIECFQKIPCDPCAISCKLGAIKPFEDINDLPIVDFDKCTG' A
#
# COMPACT_ATOMS: atom_id res chain seq x y z
N MET A 1 -4.80 12.61 13.41
CA MET A 1 -4.50 13.77 12.54
C MET A 1 -5.18 13.56 11.20
N LEU A 2 -4.82 12.49 10.47
CA LEU A 2 -5.43 12.08 9.20
C LEU A 2 -6.97 12.21 9.14
N GLU A 3 -7.70 11.63 10.11
CA GLU A 3 -9.18 11.67 10.12
C GLU A 3 -9.80 13.07 10.22
N ARG A 4 -9.04 14.06 10.68
CA ARG A 4 -9.51 15.44 10.87
C ARG A 4 -8.97 16.40 9.81
N THR A 5 -7.73 16.21 9.38
CA THR A 5 -7.04 17.12 8.45
C THR A 5 -6.92 16.57 7.05
N GLY A 6 -7.11 15.26 6.85
CA GLY A 6 -6.81 14.57 5.60
C GLY A 6 -5.31 14.44 5.30
N ILE A 7 -4.43 14.77 6.25
CA ILE A 7 -2.97 14.78 6.05
C ILE A 7 -2.34 13.60 6.82
N PRO A 8 -1.60 12.70 6.15
CA PRO A 8 -0.87 11.63 6.83
C PRO A 8 0.31 12.19 7.63
N THR A 9 0.59 11.55 8.76
CA THR A 9 1.76 11.88 9.58
C THR A 9 3.02 11.21 9.03
N THR A 10 4.19 11.63 9.50
CA THR A 10 5.45 10.93 9.20
C THR A 10 5.38 9.45 9.60
N ASP A 11 4.81 9.15 10.77
CA ASP A 11 4.62 7.77 11.25
C ASP A 11 3.69 6.95 10.33
N ASP A 12 2.71 7.59 9.68
CA ASP A 12 1.85 6.92 8.70
C ASP A 12 2.64 6.61 7.43
N LEU A 13 3.41 7.58 6.93
CA LEU A 13 4.26 7.41 5.75
C LEU A 13 5.32 6.33 5.95
N GLU A 14 5.95 6.24 7.12
CA GLU A 14 6.95 5.21 7.44
C GLU A 14 6.40 3.78 7.35
N LYS A 15 5.08 3.58 7.54
CA LYS A 15 4.45 2.25 7.42
C LYS A 15 4.28 1.79 5.98
N VAL A 16 4.24 2.71 5.01
CA VAL A 16 3.92 2.40 3.61
C VAL A 16 5.09 2.64 2.66
N ILE A 17 6.08 3.45 3.06
CA ILE A 17 7.29 3.69 2.27
C ILE A 17 8.20 2.45 2.35
N PRO A 18 8.53 1.81 1.22
CA PRO A 18 9.49 0.71 1.19
C PRO A 18 10.88 1.17 1.62
N ASP A 19 11.69 0.24 2.14
CA ASP A 19 13.05 0.57 2.52
C ASP A 19 13.91 1.02 1.31
N LYS A 20 14.99 1.74 1.59
CA LYS A 20 15.89 2.30 0.56
C LYS A 20 16.45 1.24 -0.38
N LYS A 21 16.70 0.01 0.09
CA LYS A 21 17.21 -1.07 -0.76
C LYS A 21 16.14 -1.51 -1.75
N ARG A 22 14.87 -1.59 -1.34
CA ARG A 22 13.78 -1.87 -2.29
C ARG A 22 13.58 -0.73 -3.29
N LEU A 23 13.58 0.53 -2.85
CA LEU A 23 13.43 1.68 -3.74
C LEU A 23 14.55 1.75 -4.79
N ALA A 24 15.78 1.36 -4.44
CA ALA A 24 16.90 1.32 -5.38
C ALA A 24 16.80 0.24 -6.48
N LYS A 25 15.96 -0.79 -6.31
CA LYS A 25 15.77 -1.86 -7.31
C LYS A 25 14.93 -1.45 -8.51
N GLY A 26 14.26 -0.30 -8.45
CA GLY A 26 13.37 0.18 -9.51
C GLY A 26 11.98 0.55 -8.98
N PRO A 27 11.05 0.87 -9.89
CA PRO A 27 9.74 1.40 -9.54
C PRO A 27 8.93 0.42 -8.67
N VAL A 28 8.08 1.00 -7.84
CA VAL A 28 7.19 0.29 -6.92
C VAL A 28 6.01 1.19 -6.57
N VAL A 29 4.85 0.60 -6.38
CA VAL A 29 3.66 1.32 -5.90
C VAL A 29 3.83 1.63 -4.40
N ILE A 30 3.38 2.82 -3.99
CA ILE A 30 3.19 3.19 -2.59
C ILE A 30 1.68 3.39 -2.42
N ILE A 31 1.07 2.62 -1.52
CA ILE A 31 -0.38 2.68 -1.30
C ILE A 31 -0.64 3.44 -0.01
N GLU A 32 -1.13 4.67 -0.13
CA GLU A 32 -1.44 5.56 1.00
C GLU A 32 -2.79 5.20 1.67
N CYS A 33 -3.01 3.91 1.91
CA CYS A 33 -4.16 3.41 2.67
C CYS A 33 -3.76 3.24 4.14
N PHE A 34 -4.30 4.08 5.02
CA PHE A 34 -4.02 4.06 6.46
C PHE A 34 -5.22 3.66 7.33
N GLN A 35 -6.39 3.46 6.71
CA GLN A 35 -7.65 3.24 7.41
C GLN A 35 -8.25 1.89 7.00
N LYS A 36 -8.78 1.18 7.99
CA LYS A 36 -9.49 -0.10 7.80
C LYS A 36 -10.94 0.17 7.36
N ILE A 37 -11.12 0.38 6.07
CA ILE A 37 -12.42 0.63 5.43
C ILE A 37 -12.68 -0.48 4.39
N PRO A 38 -13.95 -0.79 4.06
CA PRO A 38 -14.26 -1.89 3.15
C PRO A 38 -13.91 -1.53 1.70
N CYS A 39 -12.66 -1.75 1.29
CA CYS A 39 -12.09 -1.32 0.03
C CYS A 39 -10.94 -2.23 -0.44
N ASP A 40 -11.14 -2.99 -1.51
CA ASP A 40 -10.15 -3.88 -2.14
C ASP A 40 -9.91 -3.67 -3.67
N PRO A 41 -10.32 -2.56 -4.32
CA PRO A 41 -10.22 -2.42 -5.78
C PRO A 41 -8.77 -2.44 -6.28
N CYS A 42 -7.80 -2.11 -5.42
CA CYS A 42 -6.39 -2.15 -5.74
C CYS A 42 -5.90 -3.58 -6.01
N ALA A 43 -6.34 -4.57 -5.21
CA ALA A 43 -6.03 -5.98 -5.43
C ALA A 43 -6.64 -6.48 -6.74
N ILE A 44 -7.90 -6.12 -7.00
CA ILE A 44 -8.64 -6.52 -8.22
C ILE A 44 -7.99 -5.90 -9.48
N SER A 45 -7.55 -4.65 -9.39
CA SER A 45 -6.95 -3.93 -10.52
C SER A 45 -5.53 -4.38 -10.86
N CYS A 46 -4.81 -4.97 -9.89
CA CYS A 46 -3.43 -5.39 -10.07
C CYS A 46 -3.32 -6.65 -10.94
N LYS A 47 -3.11 -6.47 -12.24
CA LYS A 47 -2.95 -7.58 -13.21
C LYS A 47 -1.76 -8.49 -12.94
N LEU A 48 -0.74 -7.97 -12.24
CA LEU A 48 0.47 -8.72 -11.87
C LEU A 48 0.29 -9.56 -10.59
N GLY A 49 -0.83 -9.39 -9.88
CA GLY A 49 -1.04 -10.03 -8.58
C GLY A 49 0.01 -9.61 -7.55
N ALA A 50 0.51 -8.38 -7.65
CA ALA A 50 1.49 -7.80 -6.73
C ALA A 50 0.83 -7.25 -5.46
N ILE A 51 -0.45 -6.93 -5.48
CA ILE A 51 -1.21 -6.60 -4.26
C ILE A 51 -1.87 -7.89 -3.81
N LYS A 52 -1.57 -8.33 -2.58
CA LYS A 52 -2.08 -9.60 -2.04
C LYS A 52 -3.61 -9.54 -1.91
N PRO A 53 -4.31 -10.69 -2.08
CA PRO A 53 -5.72 -10.78 -1.72
C PRO A 53 -5.94 -10.39 -0.26
N PHE A 54 -7.07 -9.75 0.00
CA PHE A 54 -7.47 -9.31 1.33
C PHE A 54 -8.20 -10.47 2.03
N GLU A 55 -7.88 -10.75 3.30
CA GLU A 55 -8.60 -11.76 4.08
C GLU A 55 -9.93 -11.17 4.60
N ASP A 56 -9.87 -9.94 5.09
CA ASP A 56 -11.01 -9.08 5.35
C ASP A 56 -10.97 -7.87 4.40
N ILE A 57 -12.11 -7.47 3.83
CA ILE A 57 -12.20 -6.31 2.94
C ILE A 57 -11.74 -4.99 3.61
N ASN A 58 -11.69 -4.96 4.96
CA ASN A 58 -11.18 -3.84 5.76
C ASN A 58 -9.66 -3.92 6.02
N ASP A 59 -8.96 -4.95 5.55
CA ASP A 59 -7.51 -5.05 5.72
C ASP A 59 -6.78 -3.94 4.95
N LEU A 60 -5.54 -3.67 5.36
CA LEU A 60 -4.67 -2.79 4.61
C LEU A 60 -3.97 -3.57 3.49
N PRO A 61 -3.79 -2.98 2.31
CA PRO A 61 -3.14 -3.65 1.19
C PRO A 61 -1.68 -4.00 1.52
N ILE A 62 -1.28 -5.22 1.15
CA ILE A 62 0.09 -5.68 1.27
C ILE A 62 0.67 -5.88 -0.13
N VAL A 63 1.75 -5.18 -0.44
CA VAL A 63 2.43 -5.28 -1.73
C VAL A 63 3.53 -6.34 -1.68
N ASP A 64 3.44 -7.31 -2.58
CA ASP A 64 4.54 -8.17 -3.00
C ASP A 64 5.47 -7.40 -3.93
N PHE A 65 6.55 -6.88 -3.33
CA PHE A 65 7.52 -6.03 -3.98
C PHE A 65 8.38 -6.72 -5.04
N ASP A 66 8.40 -8.06 -5.07
CA ASP A 66 9.12 -8.82 -6.10
C ASP A 66 8.30 -8.95 -7.39
N LYS A 67 6.97 -8.86 -7.30
CA LYS A 67 6.05 -8.84 -8.46
C LYS A 67 5.70 -7.43 -8.93
N CYS A 68 5.84 -6.43 -8.06
CA CYS A 68 5.48 -5.05 -8.37
C CYS A 68 6.52 -4.40 -9.30
N THR A 69 6.06 -3.85 -10.42
CA THR A 69 6.89 -3.22 -11.45
C THR A 69 6.68 -1.71 -11.58
N GLY A 70 6.01 -1.07 -10.61
CA GLY A 70 5.50 0.30 -10.72
C GLY A 70 4.02 0.32 -11.08
#